data_AF-W4USG9-F1
#
_entry.id   AF-W4USG9-F1
#
_cell.length_a   1.000
_cell.length_b   1.000
_cell.length_c   1.000
_cell.angle_alpha   90.00
_cell.angle_beta   90.00
_cell.angle_gamma   90.00
#
_symmetry.space_group_name_H-M   'P 1'
#
loop_
_entity.id
_entity.type
_entity.pdbx_description
1 polymer ?
#
loop_
_entity_poly.entity_id
_entity_poly.type
_entity_poly.pdbx_seq_one_letter_code
_entity_poly.pdbx_strand_id
1 'polypeptide(L)'
;MKCILVDSGYIESGQYHFYLCDHLGNNRVVAKADGTVIQTNHYYPYGMTFAESTFIDKQPYKYNNKELDMENGLNLYDYEARQLDLGVPRFTTIDPLAEKYYSISPYVYVGNNPILYVDPDGREIWIAFNVTNKAGATTQQKV
;
A
#
# COMPACT_ATOMS: atom_id res chain seq x y z
N MET A 1 -10.77 -14.98 16.34
CA MET A 1 -10.81 -13.76 17.17
C MET A 1 -11.11 -12.57 16.26
N LYS A 2 -11.67 -11.48 16.76
CA LYS A 2 -12.02 -10.31 15.94
C LYS A 2 -10.85 -9.32 15.92
N CYS A 3 -10.26 -9.12 14.74
CA CYS A 3 -9.34 -8.01 14.47
C CYS A 3 -10.16 -6.77 14.08
N ILE A 4 -9.77 -5.59 14.58
CA ILE A 4 -10.38 -4.31 14.24
C ILE A 4 -9.30 -3.41 13.65
N LEU A 5 -9.41 -3.08 12.36
CA LEU A 5 -8.48 -2.18 11.68
C LEU A 5 -8.75 -0.72 12.07
N VAL A 6 -7.68 0.06 12.19
CA VAL A 6 -7.71 1.51 12.38
C VAL A 6 -6.62 2.16 11.52
N ASP A 7 -6.68 3.47 11.30
CA ASP A 7 -5.78 4.16 10.35
C ASP A 7 -4.28 3.95 10.62
N SER A 8 -3.88 3.78 11.88
CA SER A 8 -2.47 3.64 12.28
C SER A 8 -2.12 2.26 12.85
N GLY A 9 -2.93 1.23 12.57
CA GLY A 9 -2.73 -0.08 13.16
C GLY A 9 -3.97 -0.95 13.23
N TYR A 10 -4.03 -1.81 14.25
CA TYR A 10 -5.18 -2.65 14.52
C TYR A 10 -5.26 -3.06 15.99
N ILE A 11 -6.46 -3.46 16.41
CA ILE A 11 -6.71 -4.03 17.74
C ILE A 11 -7.04 -5.50 17.57
N GLU A 12 -6.29 -6.35 18.29
CA GLU A 12 -6.53 -7.78 18.35
C GLU A 12 -6.51 -8.23 19.81
N SER A 13 -7.56 -8.93 20.25
CA SER A 13 -7.68 -9.43 21.63
C SER A 13 -7.51 -8.35 22.71
N GLY A 14 -7.93 -7.11 22.41
CA GLY A 14 -7.81 -5.96 23.31
C GLY A 14 -6.42 -5.31 23.36
N GLN A 15 -5.46 -5.79 22.57
CA GLN A 15 -4.14 -5.18 22.43
C GLN A 15 -4.03 -4.41 21.12
N TYR A 16 -3.51 -3.18 21.22
CA TYR A 16 -3.22 -2.35 20.05
C TYR A 16 -1.87 -2.72 19.44
N HIS A 17 -1.86 -2.79 18.11
CA HIS A 17 -0.68 -3.00 17.29
C HIS A 17 -0.50 -1.82 16.36
N PHE A 18 0.66 -1.19 16.38
CA PHE A 18 1.02 -0.01 15.61
C PHE A 18 1.58 -0.39 14.24
N TYR A 19 1.18 0.36 13.22
CA TYR A 19 1.86 0.39 11.93
C TYR A 19 2.86 1.54 11.89
N LEU A 20 4.12 1.22 11.60
CA LEU A 20 5.18 2.19 11.36
C LEU A 20 5.44 2.23 9.85
N CYS A 21 4.92 3.28 9.21
CA CYS A 21 4.94 3.41 7.76
C CYS A 21 6.08 4.27 7.23
N ASP A 22 6.51 4.02 5.99
CA ASP A 22 7.38 4.92 5.24
C ASP A 22 6.59 6.07 4.57
N HIS A 23 7.26 6.89 3.76
CA HIS A 23 6.65 8.06 3.11
C HIS A 23 5.57 7.72 2.08
N LEU A 24 5.52 6.46 1.61
CA LEU A 24 4.48 5.97 0.70
C LEU A 24 3.32 5.32 1.45
N GLY A 25 3.37 5.29 2.79
CA GLY A 25 2.40 4.57 3.61
C GLY A 25 2.65 3.06 3.65
N ASN A 26 3.81 2.56 3.22
CA ASN A 26 4.11 1.12 3.31
C ASN A 26 4.37 0.73 4.76
N ASN A 27 3.72 -0.32 5.24
CA ASN A 27 3.90 -0.82 6.60
C ASN A 27 5.29 -1.49 6.76
N ARG A 28 6.26 -0.78 7.34
CA ARG A 28 7.64 -1.26 7.50
C ARG A 28 7.79 -2.11 8.75
N VAL A 29 7.10 -1.74 9.82
CA VAL A 29 7.15 -2.45 11.09
C VAL A 29 5.77 -2.50 11.72
N VAL A 30 5.39 -3.67 12.22
CA VAL A 30 4.25 -3.85 13.12
C VAL A 30 4.78 -4.09 14.53
N ALA A 31 4.35 -3.29 15.49
CA ALA A 31 4.77 -3.40 16.88
C ALA A 31 3.58 -3.41 17.83
N LYS A 32 3.65 -4.21 18.89
CA LYS A 32 2.69 -4.21 19.99
C LYS A 32 2.81 -2.94 20.82
N ALA A 33 1.78 -2.64 21.60
CA ALA A 33 1.78 -1.50 22.52
C ALA A 33 2.85 -1.54 23.63
N ASP A 34 3.45 -2.69 23.89
CA ASP A 34 4.61 -2.83 24.78
C ASP A 34 5.97 -2.58 24.09
N GLY A 35 5.97 -2.27 22.78
CA GLY A 35 7.17 -2.05 21.97
C GLY A 35 7.72 -3.31 21.29
N THR A 36 7.12 -4.48 21.51
CA THR A 36 7.55 -5.72 20.85
C THR A 36 7.28 -5.66 19.36
N VAL A 37 8.32 -5.79 18.53
CA VAL A 37 8.18 -5.91 17.08
C VAL A 37 7.72 -7.32 16.72
N ILE A 38 6.63 -7.40 15.93
CA ILE A 38 6.04 -8.66 15.47
C ILE A 38 6.04 -8.83 13.95
N GLN A 39 6.40 -7.79 13.20
CA GLN A 39 6.60 -7.89 11.75
C GLN A 39 7.53 -6.78 11.29
N THR A 40 8.45 -7.11 10.38
CA THR A 40 9.28 -6.14 9.65
C THR A 40 9.19 -6.48 8.17
N ASN A 41 8.85 -5.50 7.34
CA ASN A 41 8.77 -5.63 5.89
C ASN A 41 9.74 -4.66 5.20
N HIS A 42 10.43 -5.17 4.19
CA HIS A 42 11.21 -4.39 3.24
C HIS A 42 10.66 -4.63 1.84
N TYR A 43 10.50 -3.57 1.06
CA TYR A 43 9.88 -3.63 -0.26
C TYR A 43 10.87 -3.19 -1.34
N TYR A 44 10.81 -3.86 -2.49
CA TYR A 44 11.25 -3.30 -3.75
C TYR A 44 10.33 -2.13 -4.17
N PRO A 45 10.76 -1.26 -5.11
CA PRO A 45 9.97 -0.10 -5.51
C PRO A 45 8.52 -0.39 -5.91
N TYR A 46 8.23 -1.56 -6.48
CA TYR A 46 6.88 -1.95 -6.92
C TYR A 46 6.10 -2.80 -5.90
N GLY A 47 6.56 -2.88 -4.65
CA GLY A 47 5.82 -3.52 -3.56
C GLY A 47 6.08 -5.00 -3.37
N MET A 48 6.88 -5.63 -4.23
CA MET A 48 7.38 -6.99 -3.97
C MET A 48 8.23 -6.99 -2.70
N THR A 49 7.98 -7.95 -1.81
CA THR A 49 8.73 -8.11 -0.56
C THR A 49 10.18 -8.47 -0.88
N PHE A 50 11.12 -7.62 -0.45
CA PHE A 50 12.56 -7.87 -0.50
C PHE A 50 13.01 -8.79 0.63
N ALA A 51 12.57 -8.46 1.85
CA ALA A 51 12.84 -9.22 3.06
C ALA A 51 11.67 -9.05 4.02
N GLU A 52 11.27 -10.14 4.65
CA GLU A 52 10.24 -10.15 5.69
C GLU A 52 10.70 -11.02 6.85
N SER A 53 10.41 -10.56 8.07
CA SER A 53 10.57 -11.33 9.29
C SER A 53 9.75 -12.64 9.30
N THR A 54 10.26 -13.67 9.95
CA THR A 54 9.67 -15.03 10.01
C THR A 54 8.59 -15.21 11.08
N PHE A 55 7.92 -14.14 11.50
CA PHE A 55 6.86 -14.24 12.51
C PHE A 55 5.63 -14.98 11.94
N ILE A 56 4.94 -15.73 12.80
CA ILE A 56 3.75 -16.53 12.45
C ILE A 56 2.53 -15.62 12.28
N ASP A 57 2.37 -14.63 13.15
CA ASP A 57 1.27 -13.68 13.13
C ASP A 57 1.65 -12.48 12.25
N LYS A 58 1.23 -12.51 10.99
CA LYS A 58 1.50 -11.46 10.01
C LYS A 58 0.24 -10.68 9.71
N GLN A 59 0.35 -9.35 9.66
CA GLN A 59 -0.71 -8.56 9.06
C GLN A 59 -0.63 -8.61 7.54
N PRO A 60 -1.79 -8.73 6.86
CA PRO A 60 -1.85 -8.75 5.41
C PRO A 60 -1.75 -7.33 4.81
N TYR A 61 -2.06 -6.28 5.58
CA TYR A 61 -1.92 -4.88 5.17
C TYR A 61 -0.45 -4.45 5.15
N LYS A 62 0.09 -4.25 3.95
CA LYS A 62 1.53 -4.15 3.69
C LYS A 62 1.88 -2.93 2.83
N TYR A 63 2.09 -3.13 1.53
CA TYR A 63 2.49 -2.09 0.60
C TYR A 63 1.34 -1.11 0.36
N ASN A 64 1.60 0.20 0.45
CA ASN A 64 0.61 1.28 0.41
C ASN A 64 -0.60 1.08 1.33
N ASN A 65 -0.41 0.36 2.45
CA ASN A 65 -1.48 -0.08 3.35
C ASN A 65 -2.62 -0.83 2.63
N LYS A 66 -2.29 -1.56 1.56
CA LYS A 66 -3.20 -2.45 0.85
C LYS A 66 -3.03 -3.89 1.32
N GLU A 67 -4.12 -4.63 1.27
CA GLU A 67 -4.17 -6.02 1.68
C GLU A 67 -3.45 -6.88 0.65
N LEU A 68 -2.46 -7.66 1.09
CA LEU A 68 -1.81 -8.68 0.28
C LEU A 68 -2.64 -9.96 0.33
N ASP A 69 -3.33 -10.25 -0.75
CA ASP A 69 -4.03 -11.51 -0.98
C ASP A 69 -3.05 -12.55 -1.52
N MET A 70 -2.83 -13.60 -0.72
CA MET A 70 -1.97 -14.73 -1.06
C MET A 70 -2.78 -15.97 -1.46
N GLU A 71 -4.10 -15.85 -1.60
CA GLU A 71 -4.96 -16.94 -2.06
C GLU A 71 -4.49 -17.43 -3.43
N ASN A 72 -4.48 -18.75 -3.60
CA ASN A 72 -4.05 -19.42 -4.83
C ASN A 72 -2.57 -19.15 -5.23
N GLY A 73 -1.78 -18.52 -4.37
CA GLY A 73 -0.36 -18.24 -4.60
C GLY A 73 -0.07 -17.08 -5.55
N LEU A 74 -1.06 -16.24 -5.86
CA LEU A 74 -0.92 -15.14 -6.82
C LEU A 74 -0.27 -13.87 -6.24
N ASN A 75 -0.29 -13.70 -4.91
CA ASN A 75 0.34 -12.57 -4.20
C ASN A 75 -0.08 -11.21 -4.77
N LEU A 76 -1.39 -10.95 -4.79
CA LEU A 76 -1.98 -9.75 -5.36
C LEU A 76 -2.27 -8.72 -4.26
N TYR A 77 -2.01 -7.45 -4.53
CA TYR A 77 -2.50 -6.38 -3.65
C TYR A 77 -3.88 -5.92 -4.08
N ASP A 78 -4.81 -5.86 -3.14
CA ASP A 78 -6.15 -5.32 -3.37
C ASP A 78 -6.13 -3.78 -3.28
N TYR A 79 -6.27 -3.14 -4.44
CA TYR A 79 -6.44 -1.69 -4.57
C TYR A 79 -7.91 -1.31 -4.77
N GLU A 80 -8.85 -2.11 -4.27
CA GLU A 80 -10.30 -1.92 -4.40
C GLU A 80 -10.78 -2.08 -5.84
N ALA A 81 -10.55 -1.10 -6.72
CA ALA A 81 -11.03 -1.18 -8.09
C ALA A 81 -10.29 -2.20 -8.95
N ARG A 82 -9.04 -2.52 -8.57
CA ARG A 82 -8.13 -3.39 -9.32
C ARG A 82 -7.24 -4.18 -8.37
N GLN A 83 -6.72 -5.30 -8.84
CA GLN A 83 -5.68 -6.05 -8.15
C GLN A 83 -4.32 -5.77 -8.82
N LEU A 84 -3.30 -5.52 -8.00
CA LEU A 84 -1.93 -5.31 -8.47
C LEU A 84 -1.14 -6.62 -8.37
N ASP A 85 -0.64 -7.10 -9.50
CA ASP A 85 0.31 -8.22 -9.57
C ASP A 85 1.73 -7.71 -9.29
N LEU A 86 2.46 -8.39 -8.41
CA LEU A 86 3.83 -8.05 -8.04
C LEU A 86 4.90 -8.76 -8.88
N GLY A 87 4.57 -9.92 -9.46
CA GLY A 87 5.45 -10.64 -10.39
C GLY A 87 5.54 -9.93 -11.73
N VAL A 88 4.43 -9.33 -12.16
CA VAL A 88 4.39 -8.38 -13.29
C VAL A 88 3.79 -7.07 -12.76
N PRO A 89 4.60 -6.05 -12.43
CA PRO A 89 4.17 -4.86 -11.66
C PRO A 89 3.16 -3.97 -12.41
N ARG A 90 1.93 -4.48 -12.52
CA ARG A 90 0.83 -4.04 -13.37
C ARG A 90 -0.49 -4.45 -12.71
N PHE A 91 -1.52 -3.68 -12.97
CA PHE A 91 -2.86 -4.10 -12.59
C PHE A 91 -3.31 -5.28 -13.47
N THR A 92 -4.11 -6.18 -12.89
CA THR A 92 -4.64 -7.36 -13.58
C THR A 92 -5.81 -7.03 -14.50
N THR A 93 -6.41 -5.84 -14.34
CA THR A 93 -7.58 -5.37 -15.09
C THR A 93 -7.36 -3.96 -15.67
N ILE A 94 -8.16 -3.62 -16.69
CA ILE A 94 -8.15 -2.31 -17.34
C ILE A 94 -8.60 -1.23 -16.34
N ASP A 95 -7.88 -0.11 -16.31
CA ASP A 95 -8.25 1.07 -15.54
C ASP A 95 -9.70 1.53 -15.87
N PRO A 96 -10.61 1.62 -14.87
CA PRO A 96 -11.93 2.21 -15.08
C PRO A 96 -11.90 3.65 -15.60
N LEU A 97 -10.79 4.36 -15.38
CA LEU A 97 -10.53 5.72 -15.85
C LEU A 97 -9.47 5.74 -16.96
N ALA A 98 -9.32 4.66 -17.75
CA ALA A 98 -8.34 4.60 -18.85
C ALA A 98 -8.46 5.78 -19.82
N GLU A 99 -9.67 6.28 -20.06
CA GLU A 99 -9.92 7.45 -20.91
C GLU A 99 -9.36 8.75 -20.33
N LYS A 100 -9.15 8.86 -19.02
CA LYS A 100 -8.46 10.01 -18.43
C LYS A 100 -6.97 10.01 -18.81
N TYR A 101 -6.38 8.83 -19.06
CA TYR A 101 -4.95 8.65 -19.19
C TYR A 101 -4.53 8.04 -20.54
N TYR A 102 -5.02 8.61 -21.66
CA TYR A 102 -4.76 8.10 -23.01
C TYR A 102 -3.28 7.85 -23.37
N SER A 103 -2.35 8.57 -22.75
CA SER A 103 -0.91 8.45 -23.02
C SER A 103 -0.20 7.31 -22.26
N ILE A 104 -0.89 6.59 -21.37
CA ILE A 104 -0.35 5.45 -20.63
C ILE A 104 -1.19 4.20 -20.86
N SER A 105 -0.58 3.03 -20.75
CA SER A 105 -1.31 1.76 -20.85
C SER A 105 -2.29 1.61 -19.67
N PRO A 106 -3.51 1.06 -19.90
CA PRO A 106 -4.54 0.93 -18.87
C PRO A 106 -4.20 -0.05 -17.73
N TYR A 107 -3.06 -0.74 -17.83
CA TYR A 107 -2.57 -1.69 -16.82
C TYR A 107 -1.40 -1.14 -16.00
N VAL A 108 -0.94 0.08 -16.28
CA VAL A 108 0.24 0.65 -15.63
C VAL A 108 -0.05 1.01 -14.18
N TYR A 109 0.80 0.54 -13.27
CA TYR A 109 0.83 1.03 -11.90
C TYR A 109 1.48 2.42 -11.86
N VAL A 110 0.73 3.42 -11.38
CA VAL A 110 1.18 4.79 -11.02
C VAL A 110 2.16 5.45 -12.00
N GLY A 111 1.87 5.35 -13.31
CA GLY A 111 2.69 5.99 -14.34
C GLY A 111 4.15 5.49 -14.39
N ASN A 112 4.43 4.28 -13.90
CA ASN A 112 5.77 3.70 -13.75
C ASN A 112 6.72 4.46 -12.80
N ASN A 113 6.19 5.24 -11.85
CA ASN A 113 7.03 5.90 -10.84
C ASN A 113 6.49 5.66 -9.40
N PRO A 114 6.62 4.43 -8.89
CA PRO A 114 6.09 4.05 -7.57
C PRO A 114 6.90 4.60 -6.39
N ILE A 115 7.99 5.33 -6.65
CA ILE A 115 8.75 6.05 -5.61
C ILE A 115 8.11 7.42 -5.30
N LEU A 116 7.45 8.00 -6.30
CA LEU A 116 6.84 9.33 -6.21
C LEU A 116 5.32 9.27 -6.06
N TYR A 117 4.69 8.26 -6.67
CA TYR A 117 3.25 8.18 -6.80
C TYR A 117 2.65 6.96 -6.10
N VAL A 118 1.40 7.12 -5.65
CA VAL A 118 0.55 6.07 -5.08
C VAL A 118 -0.82 6.07 -5.77
N ASP A 119 -1.49 4.93 -5.80
CA ASP A 119 -2.87 4.80 -6.26
C ASP A 119 -3.77 4.49 -5.03
N PRO A 120 -4.61 5.43 -4.55
CA PRO A 120 -5.39 5.21 -3.35
C PRO A 120 -6.52 4.18 -3.51
N ASP A 121 -7.11 4.05 -4.69
CA ASP A 121 -8.35 3.28 -4.91
C ASP A 121 -8.32 2.41 -6.19
N GLY A 122 -7.14 2.27 -6.78
CA GLY A 122 -6.96 1.50 -8.01
C GLY A 122 -7.50 2.23 -9.23
N ARG A 123 -7.63 3.56 -9.23
CA ARG A 123 -8.11 4.36 -10.38
C ARG A 123 -7.34 5.66 -10.58
N GLU A 124 -6.59 6.10 -9.57
CA GLU A 124 -6.05 7.44 -9.51
C GLU A 124 -4.54 7.43 -9.29
N ILE A 125 -3.86 8.49 -9.71
CA ILE A 125 -2.42 8.66 -9.46
C ILE A 125 -2.25 9.90 -8.60
N TRP A 126 -1.68 9.72 -7.42
CA TRP A 126 -1.48 10.77 -6.42
C TRP A 126 0.00 10.93 -6.11
N ILE A 127 0.43 12.16 -5.85
CA ILE A 127 1.76 12.44 -5.32
C ILE A 127 1.79 11.97 -3.86
N ALA A 128 2.75 11.11 -3.51
CA ALA A 128 2.81 10.47 -2.20
C ALA A 128 3.08 11.45 -1.05
N PHE A 129 3.72 12.58 -1.33
CA PHE A 129 3.94 13.64 -0.37
C PHE A 129 3.01 14.83 -0.60
N ASN A 130 2.75 15.55 0.49
CA ASN A 130 1.93 16.75 0.41
C ASN A 130 2.64 17.88 -0.34
N VAL A 131 1.89 18.58 -1.18
CA VAL A 131 2.33 19.78 -1.88
C VAL A 131 1.83 21.00 -1.11
N THR A 132 2.73 21.95 -0.85
CA THR A 132 2.39 23.22 -0.21
C THR A 132 2.17 24.29 -1.27
N ASN A 133 1.02 24.95 -1.24
CA ASN A 133 0.74 26.06 -2.15
C ASN A 133 1.39 27.38 -1.66
N LYS A 134 1.35 28.43 -2.50
CA LYS A 134 1.90 29.75 -2.15
C LYS A 134 1.25 30.39 -0.90
N ALA A 135 0.05 29.95 -0.54
CA ALA A 135 -0.67 30.40 0.66
C ALA A 135 -0.35 29.57 1.91
N GLY A 136 0.55 28.59 1.82
CA GLY A 136 0.97 27.73 2.93
C GLY A 136 0.03 26.55 3.24
N ALA A 137 -1.01 26.32 2.43
CA ALA A 137 -1.89 25.17 2.60
C ALA A 137 -1.27 23.93 1.94
N THR A 138 -1.40 22.80 2.64
CA THR A 138 -0.70 21.55 2.34
C THR A 138 -1.71 20.45 2.04
N THR A 139 -1.66 19.87 0.85
CA THR A 139 -2.60 18.84 0.40
C THR A 139 -1.90 17.78 -0.45
N GLN A 140 -2.38 16.53 -0.41
CA GLN A 140 -2.01 15.55 -1.44
C GLN A 140 -2.60 15.99 -2.79
N GLN A 141 -1.80 15.88 -3.83
CA GLN A 141 -2.16 16.33 -5.17
C GLN A 141 -2.37 15.12 -6.09
N LYS A 142 -3.50 15.12 -6.80
CA LYS A 142 -3.79 14.18 -7.88
C LYS A 142 -3.09 14.62 -9.18
N VAL A 143 -2.59 13.65 -9.95
CA VAL A 143 -1.97 13.82 -11.28
C VAL A 143 -3.02 13.94 -12.38
#